data_AF-A0A4U6D594-F1
#
_entry.id   AF-A0A4U6D594-F1
#
_cell.length_a   1.000
_cell.length_b   1.000
_cell.length_c   1.000
_cell.angle_alpha   90.00
_cell.angle_beta   90.00
_cell.angle_gamma   90.00
#
_symmetry.space_group_name_H-M   'P 1'
#
loop_
_entity.id
_entity.type
_entity.pdbx_description
1 polymer ?
#
loop_
_entity_poly.entity_id
_entity_poly.type
_entity_poly.pdbx_seq_one_letter_code
_entity_poly.pdbx_strand_id
1 'polypeptide(L)'
;MKKNWKGLYRLLQRYQDNSINPIKKQVVDFWYDSLGAKDTDNDLLEDEQAKIQMWNSIKLGMHGQAETPEPILTTKWWHSAYVKLAAACIILVAGFIVYKSSVSNKYSIIAKVPDSEIRELLRNTNETNRLKLVKLSDGSEITLDPGATLYFPEVFAVSERKVF
;
A
#
# COMPACT_ATOMS: atom_id res chain seq x y z
N MET A 1 -27.37 2.62 3.52
CA MET A 1 -27.16 1.15 3.59
C MET A 1 -27.59 0.54 2.26
N LYS A 2 -26.67 0.00 1.43
CA LYS A 2 -27.04 -0.68 0.19
C LYS A 2 -27.63 -2.05 0.55
N LYS A 3 -28.94 -2.23 0.35
CA LYS A 3 -29.65 -3.48 0.67
C LYS A 3 -29.28 -4.53 -0.39
N ASN A 4 -28.59 -5.60 0.01
CA ASN A 4 -28.05 -6.63 -0.89
C ASN A 4 -29.14 -7.62 -1.37
N TRP A 5 -30.07 -7.14 -2.20
CA TRP A 5 -31.20 -7.92 -2.73
C TRP A 5 -30.81 -9.15 -3.56
N LYS A 6 -29.63 -9.11 -4.23
CA LYS A 6 -29.10 -10.24 -5.01
C LYS A 6 -28.80 -11.48 -4.15
N GLY A 7 -28.35 -11.27 -2.91
CA GLY A 7 -28.05 -12.36 -1.98
C GLY A 7 -29.30 -13.06 -1.47
N LEU A 8 -30.34 -12.28 -1.16
CA LEU A 8 -31.65 -12.80 -0.75
C LEU A 8 -32.33 -13.58 -1.89
N TYR A 9 -32.28 -13.07 -3.12
CA TYR A 9 -32.82 -13.79 -4.28
C TYR A 9 -32.16 -15.15 -4.49
N ARG A 10 -30.83 -15.21 -4.40
CA ARG A 10 -30.08 -16.47 -4.53
C ARG A 10 -30.43 -17.47 -3.42
N LEU A 11 -30.74 -16.97 -2.22
CA LEU A 11 -31.23 -17.81 -1.12
C LEU A 11 -32.65 -18.33 -1.40
N LEU A 12 -33.56 -17.47 -1.86
CA LEU A 12 -34.93 -17.86 -2.20
C LEU A 12 -35.00 -18.84 -3.38
N GLN A 13 -34.16 -18.67 -4.39
CA GLN A 13 -34.07 -19.60 -5.52
C GLN A 13 -33.64 -21.00 -5.05
N ARG A 14 -32.60 -21.08 -4.21
CA ARG A 14 -32.15 -22.37 -3.66
C ARG A 14 -33.19 -23.02 -2.74
N TYR A 15 -34.01 -22.21 -2.05
CA TYR A 15 -35.11 -22.68 -1.22
C TYR A 15 -36.18 -23.35 -2.08
N GLN A 16 -36.53 -22.74 -3.22
CA GLN A 16 -37.47 -23.31 -4.19
C GLN A 16 -36.95 -24.62 -4.80
N ASP A 17 -35.64 -24.73 -5.03
CA ASP A 17 -34.99 -25.93 -5.59
C ASP A 17 -34.78 -27.05 -4.54
N ASN A 18 -35.35 -26.93 -3.33
CA ASN A 18 -35.26 -27.85 -2.20
C ASN A 18 -33.81 -28.25 -1.81
N SER A 19 -32.81 -27.44 -2.19
CA SER A 19 -31.37 -27.71 -2.04
C SER A 19 -30.74 -26.92 -0.88
N ILE A 20 -31.52 -26.66 0.18
CA ILE A 20 -31.09 -25.85 1.32
C ILE A 20 -30.91 -26.68 2.58
N ASN A 21 -29.81 -26.41 3.29
CA ASN A 21 -29.51 -26.90 4.63
C ASN A 21 -30.67 -26.60 5.61
N PRO A 22 -31.14 -27.57 6.41
CA PRO A 22 -32.37 -27.46 7.22
C PRO A 22 -32.43 -26.23 8.13
N ILE A 23 -31.29 -25.75 8.64
CA ILE A 23 -31.22 -24.56 9.51
C ILE A 23 -31.63 -23.29 8.76
N LYS A 24 -31.24 -23.17 7.48
CA LYS A 24 -31.55 -22.00 6.66
C LYS A 24 -32.99 -22.00 6.16
N LYS A 25 -33.60 -23.19 6.06
CA LYS A 25 -35.01 -23.35 5.70
C LYS A 25 -35.90 -22.71 6.77
N GLN A 26 -35.64 -23.02 8.04
CA GLN A 26 -36.41 -22.51 9.18
C GLN A 26 -36.39 -20.98 9.31
N VAL A 27 -35.26 -20.33 9.00
CA VAL A 27 -35.16 -18.85 9.02
C VAL A 27 -35.99 -18.21 7.91
N VAL A 28 -36.05 -18.86 6.74
CA VAL A 28 -36.87 -18.41 5.62
C VAL A 28 -38.35 -18.63 5.93
N ASP A 29 -38.70 -19.78 6.51
CA ASP A 29 -40.07 -20.09 6.94
C ASP A 29 -40.56 -19.09 7.99
N PHE A 30 -39.77 -18.81 9.03
CA PHE A 30 -40.09 -17.79 10.02
C PHE A 30 -40.24 -16.38 9.41
N TRP A 31 -39.44 -16.07 8.38
CA TRP A 31 -39.59 -14.80 7.67
C TRP A 31 -40.90 -14.75 6.87
N TYR A 32 -41.30 -15.84 6.22
CA TYR A 32 -42.62 -15.95 5.57
C TYR A 32 -43.76 -15.78 6.59
N ASP A 33 -43.69 -16.47 7.74
CA ASP A 33 -44.70 -16.37 8.79
C ASP A 33 -44.82 -14.93 9.35
N SER A 34 -43.69 -14.23 9.46
CA SER A 34 -43.64 -12.85 9.94
C SER A 34 -44.22 -11.82 8.96
N LEU A 35 -44.35 -12.17 7.67
CA LEU A 35 -44.88 -11.27 6.64
C LEU A 35 -46.41 -11.26 6.57
N GLY A 36 -47.10 -12.10 7.35
CA GLY A 36 -48.52 -11.91 7.65
C GLY A 36 -49.44 -13.08 7.33
N ALA A 37 -49.31 -14.19 8.07
CA ALA A 37 -50.44 -15.09 8.30
C ALA A 37 -50.95 -14.89 9.73
N LYS A 38 -51.65 -13.78 9.96
CA LYS A 38 -52.66 -13.72 11.02
C LYS A 38 -54.00 -13.44 10.36
N ASP A 39 -54.91 -14.37 10.58
CA ASP A 39 -56.28 -14.47 10.10
C ASP A 39 -56.40 -14.89 8.64
N THR A 40 -56.40 -16.20 8.39
CA THR A 40 -57.55 -16.87 7.77
C THR A 40 -57.41 -18.37 8.00
N ASP A 41 -58.28 -18.89 8.84
CA ASP A 41 -58.66 -20.29 8.91
C ASP A 41 -59.35 -20.63 7.57
N ASN A 42 -58.58 -20.91 6.51
CA ASN A 42 -58.98 -21.59 5.27
C ASN A 42 -57.79 -21.76 4.31
N ASP A 43 -57.67 -22.99 3.83
CA ASP A 43 -57.05 -23.41 2.56
C ASP A 43 -55.53 -23.23 2.36
N LEU A 44 -54.79 -24.30 2.68
CA LEU A 44 -53.37 -24.51 2.37
C LEU A 44 -53.04 -24.46 0.86
N LEU A 45 -54.05 -24.34 -0.01
CA LEU A 45 -53.91 -24.29 -1.47
C LEU A 45 -53.86 -22.84 -2.02
N GLU A 46 -54.28 -21.85 -1.25
CA GLU A 46 -54.26 -20.43 -1.66
C GLU A 46 -52.87 -19.78 -1.42
N ASP A 47 -52.10 -20.34 -0.48
CA ASP A 47 -50.75 -19.90 -0.12
C ASP A 47 -49.71 -20.13 -1.23
N GLU A 48 -49.81 -21.24 -1.98
CA GLU A 48 -48.90 -21.49 -3.11
C GLU A 48 -49.10 -20.47 -4.24
N GLN A 49 -50.35 -20.11 -4.53
CA GLN A 49 -50.66 -19.17 -5.61
C GLN A 49 -50.23 -17.74 -5.25
N ALA A 50 -50.46 -17.32 -4.00
CA ALA A 50 -49.98 -16.04 -3.49
C ALA A 50 -48.45 -15.95 -3.56
N LYS A 51 -47.75 -17.03 -3.21
CA LYS A 51 -46.29 -17.12 -3.28
C LYS A 51 -45.77 -17.03 -4.70
N ILE A 52 -46.41 -17.72 -5.66
CA ILE A 52 -46.06 -17.67 -7.08
C ILE A 52 -46.26 -16.26 -7.65
N GLN A 53 -47.38 -15.60 -7.32
CA GLN A 53 -47.65 -14.23 -7.78
C GLN A 53 -46.63 -13.23 -7.23
N MET A 54 -46.29 -13.32 -5.94
CA MET A 54 -45.27 -12.46 -5.34
C MET A 54 -43.89 -12.72 -5.96
N TRP A 55 -43.54 -13.98 -6.24
CA TRP A 55 -42.29 -14.32 -6.92
C TRP A 55 -42.21 -13.78 -8.35
N ASN A 56 -43.32 -13.84 -9.08
CA ASN A 56 -43.40 -13.26 -10.42
C ASN A 56 -43.24 -11.74 -10.39
N SER A 57 -43.80 -11.05 -9.39
CA SER A 57 -43.61 -9.61 -9.21
C SER A 57 -42.15 -9.22 -8.95
N ILE A 58 -41.42 -10.03 -8.16
CA ILE A 58 -39.98 -9.84 -7.90
C ILE A 58 -39.16 -10.08 -9.18
N LYS A 59 -39.47 -11.14 -9.95
CA LYS A 59 -38.82 -11.42 -11.23
C LYS A 59 -39.00 -10.30 -12.25
N LEU A 60 -40.21 -9.74 -12.35
CA LEU A 60 -40.55 -8.63 -13.24
C LEU A 60 -39.83 -7.34 -12.84
N GLY A 61 -39.82 -7.01 -11.55
CA GLY A 61 -39.11 -5.84 -11.03
C GLY A 61 -37.59 -5.91 -11.22
N MET A 62 -37.02 -7.11 -11.33
CA MET A 62 -35.59 -7.31 -11.62
C MET A 62 -35.25 -7.30 -13.11
N HIS A 63 -36.14 -7.78 -14.00
CA HIS A 63 -35.94 -7.70 -15.46
C HIS A 63 -36.08 -6.27 -16.01
N GLY A 64 -36.77 -5.37 -15.30
CA GLY A 64 -36.77 -3.93 -15.60
C GLY A 64 -35.42 -3.23 -15.37
N GLN A 65 -34.44 -3.94 -14.81
CA GLN A 65 -33.02 -3.53 -14.77
C GLN A 65 -32.17 -4.36 -15.75
N ALA A 66 -32.76 -4.76 -16.88
CA ALA A 66 -32.01 -5.22 -18.04
C ALA A 66 -31.18 -4.05 -18.58
N GLU A 67 -29.94 -3.98 -18.10
CA GLU A 67 -28.74 -3.64 -18.84
C GLU A 67 -28.98 -2.70 -20.04
N THR A 68 -29.07 -1.40 -19.75
CA THR A 68 -28.47 -0.44 -20.70
C THR A 68 -27.06 -0.94 -20.95
N PRO A 69 -26.61 -1.13 -22.21
CA PRO A 69 -25.25 -1.56 -22.46
C PRO A 69 -24.36 -0.51 -21.82
N GLU A 70 -23.71 -0.86 -20.71
CA GLU A 70 -22.68 -0.02 -20.14
C GLU A 70 -21.70 0.19 -21.28
N PRO A 71 -21.41 1.44 -21.68
CA PRO A 71 -20.34 1.65 -22.65
C PRO A 71 -19.15 0.94 -22.06
N ILE A 72 -18.57 0.03 -22.84
CA ILE A 72 -17.36 -0.69 -22.47
C ILE A 72 -16.34 0.41 -22.24
N LEU A 73 -16.24 0.84 -20.98
CA LEU A 73 -15.16 1.68 -20.51
C LEU A 73 -13.99 0.74 -20.63
N THR A 74 -13.34 0.79 -21.80
CA THR A 74 -11.94 0.44 -21.98
C THR A 74 -11.24 1.30 -20.96
N THR A 75 -11.21 0.77 -19.73
CA THR A 75 -10.84 1.53 -18.56
C THR A 75 -9.36 1.63 -18.74
N LYS A 76 -8.96 2.77 -19.29
CA LYS A 76 -7.60 3.24 -19.44
C LYS A 76 -7.12 3.39 -18.00
N TRP A 77 -6.79 2.28 -17.35
CA TRP A 77 -6.47 2.18 -15.92
C TRP A 77 -5.24 3.03 -15.59
N TRP A 78 -4.48 3.36 -16.64
CA TRP A 78 -3.34 4.26 -16.72
C TRP A 78 -3.71 5.77 -16.71
N HIS A 79 -4.99 6.12 -16.76
CA HIS A 79 -5.49 7.51 -16.65
C HIS A 79 -6.16 7.81 -15.31
N SER A 80 -6.20 6.85 -14.40
CA SER A 80 -6.57 7.10 -13.02
C SER A 80 -5.57 8.08 -12.40
N ALA A 81 -6.05 9.22 -11.88
CA ALA A 81 -5.22 10.21 -11.21
C ALA A 81 -4.36 9.60 -10.08
N TYR A 82 -4.83 8.49 -9.51
CA TYR A 82 -4.12 7.70 -8.50
C TYR A 82 -2.84 7.03 -9.05
N VAL A 83 -2.83 6.59 -10.32
CA VAL A 83 -1.63 6.01 -10.94
C VAL A 83 -0.59 7.10 -11.23
N LYS A 84 -1.03 8.29 -11.64
CA LYS A 84 -0.15 9.45 -11.83
C LYS A 84 0.46 9.91 -10.51
N LEU A 85 -0.33 9.94 -9.44
CA LEU A 85 0.13 10.28 -8.09
C LEU A 85 1.16 9.26 -7.58
N ALA A 86 0.87 7.96 -7.73
CA ALA A 86 1.80 6.90 -7.32
C ALA A 86 3.13 6.98 -8.08
N ALA A 87 3.10 7.21 -9.40
CA ALA A 87 4.30 7.39 -10.21
C ALA A 87 5.12 8.62 -9.77
N ALA A 88 4.46 9.74 -9.46
CA ALA A 88 5.13 10.95 -8.97
C ALA A 88 5.80 10.72 -7.60
N CYS A 89 5.15 10.00 -6.68
CA CYS A 89 5.75 9.62 -5.41
C CYS A 89 6.98 8.72 -5.58
N ILE A 90 6.92 7.74 -6.48
CA ILE A 90 8.05 6.85 -6.77
C ILE A 90 9.24 7.64 -7.35
N ILE A 91 8.98 8.56 -8.29
CA ILE A 91 10.02 9.41 -8.88
C ILE A 91 10.64 10.35 -7.82
N LEU A 92 9.83 10.92 -6.92
CA LEU A 92 10.33 11.76 -5.83
C LEU A 92 11.20 10.96 -4.86
N VAL A 93 10.78 9.76 -4.47
CA VAL A 93 11.56 8.90 -3.56
C VAL A 93 12.84 8.44 -4.23
N ALA A 94 12.78 8.00 -5.50
CA ALA A 94 13.96 7.61 -6.26
C ALA A 94 14.92 8.80 -6.44
N GLY A 95 14.40 9.97 -6.80
CA GLY A 95 15.16 11.21 -6.92
C GLY A 95 15.78 11.64 -5.59
N PHE A 96 15.08 11.47 -4.47
CA PHE A 96 15.62 11.76 -3.14
C PHE A 96 16.73 10.78 -2.75
N ILE A 97 16.58 9.48 -3.06
CA ILE A 97 17.63 8.47 -2.83
C ILE A 97 18.86 8.78 -3.70
N VAL A 98 18.68 9.10 -4.98
CA VAL A 98 19.77 9.49 -5.89
C VAL A 98 20.42 10.80 -5.42
N TYR A 99 19.65 11.78 -4.97
CA TYR A 99 20.16 13.03 -4.42
C TYR A 99 20.96 12.80 -3.14
N LYS A 100 20.45 12.01 -2.19
CA LYS A 100 21.19 11.64 -0.98
C LYS A 100 22.44 10.84 -1.30
N SER A 101 22.38 9.92 -2.27
CA SER A 101 23.54 9.16 -2.73
C SER A 101 24.59 10.07 -3.38
N SER A 102 24.19 10.96 -4.29
CA SER A 102 25.09 11.91 -4.96
C SER A 102 25.70 12.93 -3.99
N VAL A 103 24.92 13.41 -3.00
CA VAL A 103 25.42 14.30 -1.95
C VAL A 103 26.29 13.57 -0.94
N SER A 104 26.01 12.30 -0.64
CA SER A 104 26.82 11.47 0.28
C SER A 104 28.09 10.93 -0.38
N ASN A 105 28.12 10.80 -1.71
CA ASN A 105 29.33 10.46 -2.48
C ASN A 105 30.19 11.67 -2.83
N LYS A 106 29.89 12.85 -2.26
CA LYS A 106 30.88 13.90 -2.10
C LYS A 106 31.87 13.45 -1.01
N TYR A 107 32.66 12.42 -1.30
CA TYR A 107 34.04 12.44 -0.86
C TYR A 107 34.54 13.82 -1.25
N SER A 108 34.97 14.61 -0.28
CA SER A 108 35.68 15.85 -0.56
C SER A 108 36.82 15.44 -1.47
N ILE A 109 36.68 15.68 -2.77
CA ILE A 109 37.76 15.49 -3.73
C ILE A 109 38.80 16.49 -3.24
N ILE A 110 39.80 16.00 -2.50
CA ILE A 110 40.95 16.79 -2.13
C ILE A 110 41.63 17.05 -3.47
N ALA A 111 41.42 18.25 -4.01
CA ALA A 111 41.80 18.57 -5.37
C ALA A 111 43.28 18.25 -5.55
N LYS A 112 43.58 17.31 -6.46
CA LYS A 112 44.91 16.77 -6.82
C LYS A 112 45.40 15.51 -6.09
N VAL A 113 44.60 14.85 -5.25
CA VAL A 113 44.97 13.54 -4.67
C VAL A 113 44.21 12.42 -5.38
N PRO A 114 44.87 11.36 -5.89
CA PRO A 114 44.19 10.21 -6.49
C PRO A 114 43.26 9.51 -5.50
N ASP A 115 42.06 9.12 -5.94
CA ASP A 115 41.08 8.42 -5.09
C ASP A 115 41.63 7.10 -4.51
N SER A 116 42.57 6.45 -5.20
CA SER A 116 43.23 5.24 -4.71
C SER A 116 44.05 5.48 -3.45
N GLU A 117 44.71 6.64 -3.33
CA GLU A 117 45.51 6.99 -2.16
C GLU A 117 44.62 7.32 -0.97
N ILE A 118 43.48 7.98 -1.18
CA ILE A 118 42.55 8.34 -0.08
C ILE A 118 41.85 7.12 0.51
N ARG A 119 41.57 6.09 -0.30
CA ARG A 119 40.84 4.87 0.13
C ARG A 119 41.58 4.06 1.18
N GLU A 120 42.90 4.12 1.20
CA GLU A 120 43.74 3.39 2.15
C GLU A 120 43.98 4.19 3.45
N LEU A 121 43.54 5.45 3.53
CA LEU A 121 43.74 6.31 4.69
C LEU A 121 42.58 6.22 5.69
N LEU A 122 42.91 6.42 6.97
CA LEU A 122 41.93 6.61 8.02
C LEU A 122 41.28 7.99 7.87
N ARG A 123 39.96 8.03 8.07
CA ARG A 123 39.16 9.25 8.00
C ARG A 123 38.70 9.67 9.39
N ASN A 124 38.98 10.90 9.78
CA ASN A 124 38.50 11.49 11.03
C ASN A 124 37.80 12.83 10.76
N THR A 125 36.49 12.88 11.01
CA THR A 125 35.69 14.08 10.80
C THR A 125 35.30 14.71 12.15
N ASN A 126 35.37 16.03 12.22
CA ASN A 126 34.80 16.78 13.32
C ASN A 126 33.30 17.03 13.07
N GLU A 127 32.47 16.16 13.62
CA GLU A 127 31.00 16.27 13.52
C GLU A 127 30.40 17.25 14.54
N THR A 128 31.23 17.87 15.38
CA THR A 128 30.79 18.79 16.42
C THR A 128 30.92 20.25 16.00
N ASN A 129 30.21 21.15 16.68
CA ASN A 129 30.33 22.60 16.50
C ASN A 129 31.48 23.22 17.31
N ARG A 130 32.46 22.43 17.77
CA ARG A 130 33.61 22.91 18.55
C ARG A 130 34.91 22.41 17.93
N LEU A 131 36.03 23.05 18.27
CA LEU A 131 37.35 22.56 17.90
C LEU A 131 37.58 21.15 18.45
N LYS A 132 38.12 20.25 17.61
CA LYS A 132 38.44 18.86 17.99
C LYS A 132 39.94 18.63 17.88
N LEU A 133 40.58 18.31 18.99
CA LEU A 133 41.99 17.90 19.01
C LEU A 133 42.11 16.41 18.64
N VAL A 134 42.93 16.10 17.66
CA VAL A 134 43.21 14.75 17.18
C VAL A 134 44.70 14.46 17.37
N LYS A 135 44.99 13.38 18.11
CA LYS A 135 46.35 12.88 18.30
C LYS A 135 46.65 11.80 17.25
N LEU A 136 47.79 11.93 16.60
CA LEU A 136 48.26 11.04 15.53
C LEU A 136 49.22 9.97 16.09
N SER A 137 49.52 8.94 15.28
CA SER A 137 50.39 7.83 15.68
C SER A 137 51.86 8.22 15.90
N ASP A 138 52.31 9.32 15.30
CA ASP A 138 53.63 9.94 15.54
C ASP A 138 53.66 10.79 16.83
N GLY A 139 52.53 10.90 17.54
CA GLY A 139 52.39 11.73 18.74
C GLY A 139 52.08 13.19 18.45
N SER A 140 52.04 13.62 17.18
CA SER A 140 51.62 14.96 16.79
C SER A 140 50.15 15.20 17.10
N GLU A 141 49.78 16.47 17.29
CA GLU A 141 48.40 16.88 17.54
C GLU A 141 47.92 17.86 16.46
N ILE A 142 46.71 17.64 15.96
CA ILE A 142 46.05 18.50 14.97
C ILE A 142 44.71 18.95 15.54
N THR A 143 44.41 20.24 15.40
CA THR A 143 43.10 20.78 15.76
C THR A 143 42.24 20.89 14.50
N LEU A 144 41.06 20.27 14.53
CA LEU A 144 40.09 20.30 13.46
C LEU A 144 38.97 21.30 13.77
N ASP A 145 38.70 22.20 12.83
CA ASP A 145 37.51 23.05 12.85
C ASP A 145 36.21 22.23 12.71
N PRO A 146 35.06 22.78 13.12
CA PRO A 146 33.76 22.16 12.88
C PRO A 146 33.55 21.77 11.43
N GLY A 147 33.19 20.51 11.17
CA GLY A 147 32.97 19.97 9.82
C GLY A 147 34.24 19.61 9.04
N ALA A 148 35.44 19.93 9.55
CA ALA A 148 36.68 19.54 8.90
C ALA A 148 36.88 18.01 8.95
N THR A 149 37.48 17.47 7.89
CA THR A 149 37.84 16.05 7.79
C THR A 149 39.32 15.92 7.56
N LEU A 150 39.96 15.04 8.33
CA LEU A 150 41.36 14.69 8.23
C LEU A 150 41.52 13.28 7.66
N TYR A 151 42.42 13.11 6.71
CA TYR A 151 42.83 11.84 6.15
C TYR A 151 44.31 11.59 6.45
N PHE A 152 44.62 10.47 7.09
CA PHE A 152 45.97 10.13 7.51
C PHE A 152 46.18 8.60 7.57
N PRO A 153 47.41 8.10 7.40
CA PRO A 153 47.69 6.67 7.51
C PRO A 153 47.70 6.23 8.97
N GLU A 154 47.46 4.94 9.23
CA GLU A 154 47.56 4.38 10.59
C GLU A 154 48.98 4.51 11.14
N VAL A 155 49.98 4.26 10.30
CA VAL A 155 51.41 4.42 10.62
C VAL A 155 52.07 5.26 9.54
N PHE A 156 52.82 6.29 9.94
CA PHE A 156 53.56 7.13 8.98
C PHE A 156 54.80 6.42 8.45
N ALA A 157 55.12 6.69 7.18
CA ALA A 157 56.38 6.25 6.59
C ALA A 157 57.56 6.98 7.26
N VAL A 158 58.72 6.31 7.33
CA VAL A 158 59.92 6.88 7.94
C VAL A 158 60.40 8.14 7.19
N SER A 159 60.16 8.21 5.88
CA SER A 159 60.67 9.27 5.00
C SER A 159 59.71 10.44 4.81
N GLU A 160 58.41 10.26 5.04
CA GLU A 160 57.42 11.32 4.76
C GLU A 160 56.15 11.22 5.61
N ARG A 161 55.58 12.38 5.92
CA ARG A 161 54.28 12.52 6.59
C ARG A 161 53.25 13.08 5.62
N LYS A 162 52.35 12.24 5.13
CA LYS A 162 51.23 12.64 4.26
C LYS A 162 49.93 12.69 5.06
N VAL A 163 49.31 13.86 5.07
CA VAL A 163 48.04 14.13 5.74
C VAL A 163 47.25 15.08 4.84
N PHE A 164 45.96 14.83 4.68
CA PHE A 164 45.07 15.60 3.81
C PHE A 164 43.81 16.07 4.52
#